data_AF-A0A5Q0QA76-F1
#
_entry.id   AF-A0A5Q0QA76-F1
#
_cell.length_a   1.000
_cell.length_b   1.000
_cell.length_c   1.000
_cell.angle_alpha   90.00
_cell.angle_beta   90.00
_cell.angle_gamma   90.00
#
_symmetry.space_group_name_H-M   'P 1'
#
loop_
_entity.id
_entity.type
_entity.pdbx_description
1 polymer ?
#
loop_
_entity_poly.entity_id
_entity_poly.type
_entity_poly.pdbx_seq_one_letter_code
_entity_poly.pdbx_strand_id
1 'polypeptide(L)'
;MTELDKKETLLKGTLINLLNSIEYDDVSNRIFFLVENYLIEINVDSSGWNRLYKDPRDGRYWELFFSNSELQGGGAPTLRYLIKEEAIMKYNLI
;
A
#
# COMPACT_ATOMS: atom_id res chain seq x y z
N MET A 1 -1.81 4.38 -16.24
CA MET A 1 -1.32 5.44 -15.33
C MET A 1 -0.47 4.74 -14.28
N THR A 2 0.85 4.88 -14.36
CA THR A 2 1.82 3.95 -13.74
C THR A 2 2.60 4.53 -12.57
N GLU A 3 2.37 5.80 -12.21
CA GLU A 3 3.07 6.53 -11.15
C GLU A 3 2.06 7.16 -10.16
N LEU A 4 2.57 7.69 -9.06
CA LEU A 4 1.82 8.47 -8.08
C LEU A 4 1.81 9.96 -8.45
N ASP A 5 0.65 10.60 -8.35
CA ASP A 5 0.52 12.04 -8.41
C ASP A 5 1.06 12.69 -7.13
N LYS A 6 1.62 13.89 -7.26
CA LYS A 6 2.20 14.65 -6.14
C LYS A 6 1.18 15.00 -5.06
N LYS A 7 -0.12 15.07 -5.40
CA LYS A 7 -1.20 15.37 -4.46
C LYS A 7 -1.85 14.14 -3.86
N GLU A 8 -1.55 12.95 -4.37
CA GLU A 8 -2.08 11.72 -3.81
C GLU A 8 -1.46 11.46 -2.44
N THR A 9 -2.32 11.11 -1.48
CA THR A 9 -1.93 10.78 -0.10
C THR A 9 -2.56 9.47 0.38
N LEU A 10 -3.56 8.95 -0.32
CA LEU A 10 -4.24 7.69 0.01
C LEU A 10 -4.79 7.04 -1.25
N LEU A 11 -4.47 5.77 -1.44
CA LEU A 11 -5.10 4.86 -2.37
C LEU A 11 -5.72 3.73 -1.56
N LYS A 12 -7.04 3.60 -1.60
CA LYS A 12 -7.76 2.58 -0.85
C LYS A 12 -8.49 1.69 -1.83
N GLY A 13 -7.99 0.48 -2.00
CA GLY A 13 -8.66 -0.56 -2.75
C GLY A 13 -9.91 -1.08 -2.04
N THR A 14 -10.78 -1.72 -2.80
CA THR A 14 -11.98 -2.39 -2.33
C THR A 14 -12.13 -3.76 -2.98
N LEU A 15 -12.68 -4.73 -2.23
CA LEU A 15 -13.11 -6.01 -2.79
C LEU A 15 -14.52 -5.86 -3.36
N ILE A 16 -14.69 -6.20 -4.63
CA ILE A 16 -15.96 -6.24 -5.33
C ILE A 16 -16.49 -7.67 -5.21
N ASN A 17 -17.57 -7.84 -4.43
CA ASN A 17 -18.27 -9.11 -4.34
C ASN A 17 -19.21 -9.25 -5.54
N LEU A 18 -18.87 -10.15 -6.45
CA LEU A 18 -19.74 -10.62 -7.52
C LEU A 18 -20.42 -11.92 -7.08
N LEU A 19 -21.50 -12.31 -7.77
CA LEU A 19 -22.33 -13.47 -7.40
C LEU A 19 -21.53 -14.76 -7.14
N ASN A 20 -20.41 -14.96 -7.84
CA ASN A 20 -19.58 -16.17 -7.75
C ASN A 20 -18.07 -15.90 -7.56
N SER A 21 -17.65 -14.64 -7.41
CA SER A 21 -16.23 -14.28 -7.29
C SER A 21 -16.03 -13.05 -6.42
N ILE A 22 -14.84 -12.97 -5.82
CA ILE A 22 -14.34 -11.76 -5.18
C ILE A 22 -13.28 -11.20 -6.12
N GLU A 23 -13.46 -9.96 -6.55
CA GLU A 23 -12.52 -9.28 -7.44
C GLU A 23 -11.95 -8.01 -6.80
N TYR A 24 -10.76 -7.64 -7.23
CA TYR A 24 -10.11 -6.40 -6.84
C TYR A 24 -10.57 -5.26 -7.76
N ASP A 25 -10.91 -4.12 -7.19
CA ASP A 25 -11.19 -2.91 -7.96
C ASP A 25 -9.95 -2.35 -8.67
N ASP A 26 -10.16 -1.39 -9.56
CA ASP A 26 -9.08 -0.75 -10.31
C ASP A 26 -8.03 -0.09 -9.40
N VAL A 27 -8.44 0.41 -8.22
CA VAL A 27 -7.52 1.00 -7.25
C VAL A 27 -6.61 -0.06 -6.65
N SER A 28 -7.16 -1.22 -6.27
CA SER A 28 -6.38 -2.36 -5.78
C SER A 28 -5.38 -2.85 -6.83
N ASN A 29 -5.84 -3.02 -8.07
CA ASN A 29 -4.98 -3.42 -9.19
C ASN A 29 -3.86 -2.40 -9.44
N ARG A 30 -4.17 -1.10 -9.33
CA ARG A 30 -3.16 -0.04 -9.42
C ARG A 30 -2.16 -0.09 -8.25
N ILE A 31 -2.61 -0.36 -7.02
CA ILE A 31 -1.71 -0.50 -5.87
C ILE A 31 -0.76 -1.68 -6.10
N PHE A 32 -1.25 -2.84 -6.52
CA PHE A 32 -0.43 -4.00 -6.84
C PHE A 32 0.62 -3.66 -7.90
N PHE A 33 0.20 -3.02 -9.00
CA PHE A 33 1.12 -2.57 -10.03
C PHE A 33 2.22 -1.64 -9.47
N LEU A 34 1.84 -0.65 -8.65
CA LEU A 34 2.79 0.31 -8.08
C LEU A 34 3.83 -0.37 -7.19
N VAL A 35 3.42 -1.29 -6.31
CA VAL A 35 4.36 -1.97 -5.40
C VAL A 35 5.24 -2.99 -6.10
N GLU A 36 4.75 -3.61 -7.18
CA GLU A 36 5.53 -4.58 -7.97
C GLU A 36 6.50 -3.92 -8.96
N ASN A 37 6.15 -2.75 -9.51
CA ASN A 37 6.84 -2.20 -10.69
C ASN A 37 7.45 -0.80 -10.51
N TYR A 38 7.05 -0.04 -9.48
CA TYR A 38 7.42 1.36 -9.36
C TYR A 38 8.05 1.71 -8.01
N LEU A 39 7.39 1.34 -6.92
CA LEU A 39 7.81 1.67 -5.57
C LEU A 39 8.95 0.78 -5.10
N ILE A 40 9.87 1.36 -4.32
CA ILE A 40 10.99 0.62 -3.74
C ILE A 40 10.61 0.21 -2.33
N GLU A 41 10.54 -1.10 -2.05
CA GLU A 41 10.35 -1.60 -0.69
C GLU A 41 11.57 -1.24 0.18
N ILE A 42 11.32 -0.62 1.33
CA ILE A 42 12.35 -0.15 2.26
C ILE A 42 12.43 -1.05 3.49
N ASN A 43 11.28 -1.41 4.06
CA ASN A 43 11.23 -2.20 5.27
C ASN A 43 9.86 -2.86 5.46
N VAL A 44 9.78 -3.78 6.40
CA VAL A 44 8.54 -4.39 6.89
C VAL A 44 8.41 -4.07 8.37
N ASP A 45 7.20 -3.85 8.86
CA ASP A 45 7.01 -3.58 10.28
C ASP A 45 7.26 -4.84 11.13
N SER A 46 7.33 -4.67 12.45
CA SER A 46 7.60 -5.76 13.38
C SER A 46 6.54 -6.87 13.35
N SER A 47 5.35 -6.58 12.84
CA SER A 47 4.26 -7.53 12.71
C SER A 47 4.37 -8.39 11.45
N GLY A 48 5.15 -7.95 10.46
CA GLY A 48 5.26 -8.59 9.14
C GLY A 48 4.10 -8.24 8.19
N TRP A 49 3.07 -7.54 8.67
CA TRP A 49 1.86 -7.27 7.90
C TRP A 49 1.92 -5.99 7.09
N ASN A 50 2.60 -4.96 7.60
CA ASN A 50 2.70 -3.67 6.92
C ASN A 50 4.07 -3.53 6.27
N ARG A 51 4.08 -3.01 5.05
CA ARG A 51 5.30 -2.79 4.28
C ARG A 51 5.48 -1.31 4.02
N LEU A 52 6.71 -0.84 4.21
CA LEU A 52 7.12 0.51 3.88
C LEU A 52 7.76 0.53 2.51
N TYR A 53 7.29 1.43 1.68
CA TYR A 53 7.80 1.71 0.36
C TYR A 53 8.25 3.17 0.27
N LYS A 54 9.07 3.46 -0.73
CA LYS A 54 9.49 4.81 -1.09
C LYS A 54 9.25 5.07 -2.56
N ASP A 55 8.68 6.24 -2.85
CA ASP A 55 8.55 6.74 -4.21
C ASP A 55 9.94 7.18 -4.72
N PRO A 56 10.48 6.57 -5.80
CA PRO A 56 11.81 6.91 -6.31
C PRO A 56 11.87 8.32 -6.92
N ARG A 57 10.74 8.93 -7.28
CA ARG A 57 10.68 10.21 -7.98
C ARG A 57 10.69 11.40 -7.05
N ASP A 58 9.98 11.33 -5.93
CA ASP A 58 9.86 12.43 -4.97
C ASP A 58 10.31 12.09 -3.54
N GLY A 59 10.65 10.83 -3.28
CA GLY A 59 11.20 10.38 -2.00
C GLY A 59 10.17 10.24 -0.88
N ARG A 60 8.86 10.40 -1.15
CA ARG A 60 7.79 10.20 -0.17
C ARG A 60 7.72 8.73 0.26
N TYR A 61 7.39 8.52 1.54
CA TYR A 61 7.17 7.20 2.09
C TYR A 61 5.71 6.80 1.95
N TRP A 62 5.50 5.53 1.64
CA TRP A 62 4.18 4.94 1.42
C TRP A 62 4.07 3.63 2.17
N GLU A 63 3.04 3.52 2.99
CA GLU A 63 2.75 2.33 3.77
C GLU A 63 1.68 1.51 3.06
N LEU A 64 1.98 0.24 2.77
CA LEU A 64 1.04 -0.77 2.33
C LEU A 64 0.53 -1.57 3.53
N PHE A 65 -0.79 -1.68 3.63
CA PHE A 65 -1.49 -2.55 4.56
C PHE A 65 -2.79 -3.06 3.95
N PHE A 66 -3.39 -4.09 4.52
CA PHE A 66 -4.63 -4.68 4.02
C PHE A 66 -5.77 -4.41 5.01
N SER A 67 -6.79 -3.67 4.57
CA SER A 67 -7.94 -3.32 5.41
C SER A 67 -8.89 -4.51 5.54
N ASN A 68 -9.38 -4.86 6.74
CA ASN A 68 -10.25 -6.01 7.03
C ASN A 68 -9.57 -7.39 6.86
N SER A 69 -8.39 -7.56 7.44
CA SER A 69 -7.62 -8.82 7.48
C SER A 69 -8.32 -9.98 8.24
N GLU A 70 -9.49 -9.74 8.84
CA GLU A 70 -10.33 -10.78 9.46
C GLU A 70 -11.01 -11.71 8.43
N LEU A 71 -11.07 -11.32 7.15
CA LEU A 71 -11.52 -12.19 6.06
C LEU A 71 -10.42 -13.18 5.70
N GLN A 72 -10.70 -14.48 5.79
CA GLN A 72 -9.82 -15.53 5.28
C GLN A 72 -9.53 -15.27 3.79
N GLY A 73 -8.30 -14.85 3.47
CA GLY A 73 -7.89 -14.45 2.13
C GLY A 73 -7.21 -13.08 2.05
N GLY A 74 -7.26 -12.28 3.13
CA GLY A 74 -6.68 -10.94 3.15
C GLY A 74 -7.64 -9.91 2.55
N GLY A 75 -7.68 -8.73 3.16
CA GLY A 75 -8.55 -7.64 2.71
C GLY A 75 -8.06 -6.95 1.43
N ALA A 76 -8.69 -5.84 1.05
CA ALA A 76 -8.20 -5.03 -0.06
C ALA A 76 -6.93 -4.25 0.34
N PRO A 77 -5.95 -4.10 -0.58
CA PRO A 77 -4.74 -3.33 -0.32
C PRO A 77 -5.07 -1.85 -0.14
N THR A 78 -4.34 -1.21 0.76
CA THR A 78 -4.39 0.24 1.00
C THR A 78 -2.96 0.75 1.03
N LEU A 79 -2.70 1.78 0.22
CA LEU A 79 -1.42 2.47 0.17
C LEU A 79 -1.62 3.89 0.71
N ARG A 80 -0.93 4.24 1.79
CA ARG A 80 -1.09 5.52 2.48
C ARG A 80 0.25 6.26 2.54
N TYR A 81 0.24 7.54 2.20
CA TYR A 81 1.39 8.41 2.42
C TYR A 81 1.69 8.48 3.92
N LEU A 82 2.95 8.24 4.26
CA LEU A 82 3.46 8.30 5.62
C LEU A 82 4.47 9.44 5.70
N ILE A 83 4.30 10.34 6.66
CA ILE A 83 5.33 11.37 6.87
C ILE A 83 6.62 10.72 7.36
N LYS A 84 7.76 11.35 7.08
CA LYS A 84 9.08 10.77 7.33
C LYS A 84 9.28 10.38 8.79
N GLU A 85 8.83 11.21 9.72
CA GLU A 85 8.95 10.99 11.16
C GLU A 85 8.17 9.75 11.60
N GLU A 86 6.95 9.56 11.10
CA GLU A 86 6.15 8.37 11.35
C GLU A 86 6.80 7.12 10.76
N ALA A 87 7.36 7.22 9.54
CA ALA A 87 8.07 6.11 8.91
C ALA A 87 9.28 5.65 9.73
N ILE A 88 10.07 6.60 10.24
CA ILE A 88 11.23 6.32 11.10
C ILE A 88 10.79 5.63 12.39
N MET A 89 9.77 6.15 13.06
CA MET A 89 9.29 5.59 14.33
C MET A 89 8.68 4.20 14.16
N LYS A 90 7.82 4.01 13.15
CA LYS A 90 7.10 2.74 12.96
C LYS A 90 7.99 1.62 12.43
N TYR A 91 8.95 1.94 11.56
CA TYR A 91 9.81 0.97 10.88
C TYR A 91 11.25 0.96 11.40
N ASN A 92 11.55 1.63 12.51
CA ASN A 92 12.90 1.73 13.10
C ASN A 92 13.98 2.01 12.05
N LEU A 93 13.78 3.04 11.23
CA LEU A 93 14.78 3.51 10.27
C LEU A 93 15.80 4.37 11.03
N ILE A 94 16.75 3.72 11.71
CA ILE A 94 17.79 4.37 12.54
C ILE A 94 19.09 4.47 11.74
#